data_AF-A0A1S3SL75-F1
#
_entry.id   AF-A0A1S3SL75-F1
#
_cell.length_a   1.000
_cell.length_b   1.000
_cell.length_c   1.000
_cell.angle_alpha   90.00
_cell.angle_beta   90.00
_cell.angle_gamma   90.00
#
_symmetry.space_group_name_H-M   'P 1'
#
loop_
_entity.id
_entity.type
_entity.pdbx_description
1 polymer ?
#
loop_
_entity_poly.entity_id
_entity_poly.type
_entity_poly.pdbx_seq_one_letter_code
_entity_poly.pdbx_strand_id
1 'polypeptide(L)'
;MSASMQIKIGIIGGSGLDDPDILEGRTEKYVDTPYGKPSDALIMGKIQNVECVLLARHGRQHTIMPTDVNYQANIWALREEGCTHLLVTTACGSLREEIQPGDIVIIDQFIDRTTKRAQTLYDGRPTSPPGVSHIPMAEPFCTRTREVLLEVARGLGVKCHPQGTVLTIEGPRFSSRAESLMFRQWGADVINMTSVPEVVLAKEAGLCYASIAMATDYDCWKEHEEAVFKAVSRHLSPYSEGLRRQRPEDYEGECQQGQQYPAHCYPPDLHPGGLDPHHKSSEDNSPILNNATKATPRTTEKPLSTPVYQRMTCNTPATNTNNGFISLDSSSVNHKKVPDMHVFSTVHLPGFHNTFE
;
A
#
# COMPACT_ATOMS: atom_id res chain seq x y z
N MET A 1 -18.12 -0.81 -35.68
CA MET A 1 -17.41 0.22 -34.91
C MET A 1 -16.90 -0.46 -33.65
N SER A 2 -15.58 -0.48 -33.43
CA SER A 2 -15.07 -0.87 -32.11
C SER A 2 -15.51 0.20 -31.11
N ALA A 3 -16.14 -0.17 -30.01
CA ALA A 3 -16.39 0.77 -28.94
C ALA A 3 -15.04 1.14 -28.32
N SER A 4 -14.58 2.37 -28.53
CA SER A 4 -13.37 2.86 -27.88
C SER A 4 -13.59 2.80 -26.37
N MET A 5 -12.89 1.89 -25.69
CA MET A 5 -12.97 1.76 -24.22
C MET A 5 -12.65 3.11 -23.59
N GLN A 6 -13.66 3.74 -23.01
CA GLN A 6 -13.53 5.07 -22.43
C GLN A 6 -12.70 4.96 -21.15
N ILE A 7 -11.57 5.65 -21.11
CA ILE A 7 -10.69 5.65 -19.94
C ILE A 7 -11.35 6.43 -18.81
N LYS A 8 -11.56 5.76 -17.69
CA LYS A 8 -11.89 6.33 -16.39
C LYS A 8 -10.82 5.91 -15.37
N ILE A 9 -10.35 6.85 -14.55
CA ILE A 9 -9.24 6.66 -13.61
C ILE A 9 -9.75 6.73 -12.17
N GLY A 10 -9.62 5.63 -11.43
CA GLY A 10 -9.76 5.65 -9.98
C GLY A 10 -8.49 6.21 -9.34
N ILE A 11 -8.64 7.08 -8.35
CA ILE A 11 -7.54 7.64 -7.57
C ILE A 11 -7.73 7.20 -6.12
N ILE A 12 -6.76 6.48 -5.54
CA ILE A 12 -6.82 6.07 -4.13
C ILE A 12 -5.79 6.86 -3.33
N GLY A 13 -6.29 7.84 -2.58
CA GLY A 13 -5.49 8.75 -1.77
C GLY A 13 -4.96 8.10 -0.49
N GLY A 14 -3.64 8.18 -0.29
CA GLY A 14 -2.98 7.88 0.99
C GLY A 14 -3.07 9.06 1.97
N SER A 15 -2.44 8.90 3.13
CA SER A 15 -2.33 9.94 4.16
C SER A 15 -1.88 11.28 3.56
N GLY A 16 -2.72 12.30 3.62
CA GLY A 16 -2.39 13.66 3.14
C GLY A 16 -2.23 13.78 1.62
N LEU A 17 -2.73 12.83 0.84
CA LEU A 17 -2.69 12.85 -0.64
C LEU A 17 -4.06 12.44 -1.22
N ASP A 18 -5.12 12.90 -0.55
CA ASP A 18 -6.53 12.63 -0.81
C ASP A 18 -7.37 13.92 -0.99
N ASP A 19 -6.72 15.05 -1.32
CA ASP A 19 -7.37 16.34 -1.56
C ASP A 19 -8.40 16.26 -2.71
N PRO A 20 -9.71 16.45 -2.43
CA PRO A 20 -10.72 16.41 -3.45
C PRO A 20 -10.69 17.62 -4.39
N ASP A 21 -9.99 18.72 -4.09
CA ASP A 21 -9.90 19.90 -4.98
C ASP A 21 -9.12 19.61 -6.28
N ILE A 22 -8.46 18.45 -6.40
CA ILE A 22 -7.88 17.96 -7.66
C ILE A 22 -8.92 17.71 -8.76
N LEU A 23 -10.21 17.58 -8.43
CA LEU A 23 -11.28 17.25 -9.38
C LEU A 23 -12.19 18.43 -9.71
N GLU A 24 -12.46 18.63 -11.00
CA GLU A 24 -13.52 19.50 -11.51
C GLU A 24 -14.89 18.80 -11.48
N GLY A 25 -15.97 19.58 -11.33
CA GLY A 25 -17.36 19.07 -11.50
C GLY A 25 -17.80 18.03 -10.48
N ARG A 26 -17.33 18.15 -9.23
CA ARG A 26 -17.39 17.10 -8.21
C ARG A 26 -18.81 16.68 -7.81
N THR A 27 -19.01 15.38 -7.69
CA THR A 27 -20.24 14.76 -7.17
C THR A 27 -19.88 13.60 -6.24
N GLU A 28 -20.48 13.58 -5.05
CA GLU A 28 -20.28 12.53 -4.05
C GLU A 28 -21.26 11.37 -4.24
N LYS A 29 -20.79 10.13 -4.14
CA LYS A 29 -21.60 8.91 -4.27
C LYS A 29 -21.22 7.88 -3.21
N TYR A 30 -22.12 7.65 -2.26
CA TYR A 30 -22.03 6.50 -1.34
C TYR A 30 -22.51 5.23 -2.06
N VAL A 31 -21.77 4.14 -1.91
CA VAL A 31 -22.09 2.83 -2.49
C VAL A 31 -21.88 1.72 -1.46
N ASP A 32 -22.66 0.65 -1.59
CA ASP A 32 -22.44 -0.63 -0.91
C ASP A 32 -21.85 -1.63 -1.93
N THR A 33 -21.02 -2.56 -1.47
CA THR A 33 -20.44 -3.62 -2.32
C THR A 33 -20.74 -5.02 -1.75
N PRO A 34 -20.52 -6.10 -2.53
CA PRO A 34 -20.61 -7.47 -2.03
C PRO A 34 -19.66 -7.80 -0.86
N TYR A 35 -18.69 -6.92 -0.59
CA TYR A 35 -17.66 -7.01 0.44
C TYR A 35 -17.91 -6.03 1.61
N GLY A 36 -19.05 -5.34 1.62
CA GLY A 36 -19.38 -4.28 2.58
C GLY A 36 -19.14 -2.88 2.01
N LYS A 37 -18.99 -1.88 2.89
CA LYS A 37 -18.78 -0.49 2.49
C LYS A 37 -17.30 -0.21 2.16
N PRO A 38 -17.01 0.64 1.15
CA PRO A 38 -15.70 1.27 0.99
C PRO A 38 -15.35 2.16 2.18
N SER A 39 -14.10 2.61 2.25
CA SER A 39 -13.57 3.48 3.31
C SER A 39 -14.30 4.83 3.42
N ASP A 40 -14.85 5.35 2.33
CA ASP A 40 -15.63 6.59 2.27
C ASP A 40 -16.51 6.60 1.00
N ALA A 41 -17.23 7.70 0.76
CA ALA A 41 -17.88 7.96 -0.52
C ALA A 41 -16.86 8.05 -1.67
N LEU A 42 -17.32 7.68 -2.87
CA LEU A 42 -16.62 7.97 -4.11
C LEU A 42 -16.84 9.44 -4.49
N ILE A 43 -15.76 10.19 -4.71
CA ILE A 43 -15.81 11.55 -5.22
C ILE A 43 -15.56 11.49 -6.74
N MET A 44 -16.64 11.55 -7.51
CA MET A 44 -16.58 11.55 -8.97
C MET A 44 -16.32 12.97 -9.47
N GLY A 45 -15.56 13.10 -10.55
CA GLY A 45 -15.29 14.38 -11.21
C GLY A 45 -14.43 14.19 -12.45
N LYS A 46 -13.71 15.24 -12.85
CA LYS A 46 -12.80 15.21 -14.00
C LYS A 46 -11.47 15.86 -13.69
N ILE A 47 -10.42 15.37 -14.35
CA ILE A 47 -9.17 16.11 -14.55
C ILE A 47 -9.11 16.40 -16.05
N GLN A 48 -9.23 17.69 -16.42
CA GLN A 48 -9.43 18.10 -17.81
C GLN A 48 -10.63 17.36 -18.45
N ASN A 49 -10.40 16.58 -19.50
CA ASN A 49 -11.43 15.79 -20.20
C ASN A 49 -11.56 14.33 -19.73
N VAL A 50 -10.72 13.87 -18.79
CA VAL A 50 -10.71 12.49 -18.30
C VAL A 50 -11.62 12.34 -17.09
N GLU A 51 -12.43 11.29 -17.06
CA GLU A 51 -13.29 10.97 -15.91
C GLU A 51 -12.47 10.34 -14.78
N CYS A 52 -12.66 10.85 -13.56
CA CYS A 52 -11.92 10.42 -12.38
C CYS A 52 -12.85 10.10 -11.21
N VAL A 53 -12.42 9.16 -10.37
CA VAL A 53 -13.12 8.75 -9.15
C VAL A 53 -12.13 8.67 -8.00
N LEU A 54 -12.14 9.67 -7.11
CA LEU A 54 -11.28 9.71 -5.93
C LEU A 54 -11.92 8.96 -4.75
N LEU A 55 -11.10 8.21 -4.03
CA LEU A 55 -11.47 7.52 -2.78
C LEU A 55 -10.34 7.67 -1.74
N ALA A 56 -10.67 8.20 -0.57
CA ALA A 56 -9.74 8.32 0.55
C ALA A 56 -9.57 6.96 1.24
N ARG A 57 -8.36 6.37 1.18
CA ARG A 57 -8.10 5.00 1.68
C ARG A 57 -8.46 4.79 3.14
N HIS A 58 -8.25 5.83 3.97
CA HIS A 58 -8.44 5.80 5.41
C HIS A 58 -9.72 6.52 5.88
N GLY A 59 -10.61 6.84 4.93
CA GLY A 59 -11.67 7.84 5.11
C GLY A 59 -11.10 9.27 5.13
N ARG A 60 -11.88 10.27 4.72
CA ARG A 60 -11.44 11.69 4.65
C ARG A 60 -11.06 12.30 6.00
N GLN A 61 -11.38 11.62 7.10
CA GLN A 61 -11.02 12.01 8.47
C GLN A 61 -9.81 11.22 9.02
N HIS A 62 -9.22 10.34 8.19
CA HIS A 62 -8.09 9.47 8.55
C HIS A 62 -8.35 8.58 9.77
N THR A 63 -9.56 8.03 9.89
CA THR A 63 -10.03 7.27 11.05
C THR A 63 -9.86 5.74 10.93
N ILE A 64 -9.56 5.22 9.74
CA ILE A 64 -9.45 3.79 9.48
C ILE A 64 -7.97 3.39 9.38
N MET A 65 -7.48 2.60 10.34
CA MET A 65 -6.08 2.14 10.34
C MET A 65 -5.80 1.11 9.22
N PRO A 66 -4.55 0.96 8.74
CA PRO A 66 -4.23 0.19 7.53
C PRO A 66 -4.68 -1.28 7.50
N THR A 67 -4.78 -1.95 8.67
CA THR A 67 -5.34 -3.31 8.80
C THR A 67 -6.84 -3.36 8.50
N ASP A 68 -7.58 -2.33 8.91
CA ASP A 68 -9.04 -2.32 8.94
C ASP A 68 -9.65 -1.68 7.68
N VAL A 69 -8.81 -1.17 6.77
CA VAL A 69 -9.22 -0.70 5.44
C VAL A 69 -9.87 -1.85 4.67
N ASN A 70 -11.10 -1.64 4.20
CA ASN A 70 -11.82 -2.64 3.39
C ASN A 70 -11.35 -2.60 1.92
N TYR A 71 -10.13 -3.10 1.68
CA TYR A 71 -9.52 -3.11 0.34
C TYR A 71 -10.40 -3.81 -0.71
N GLN A 72 -11.10 -4.90 -0.33
CA GLN A 72 -12.03 -5.60 -1.24
C GLN A 72 -13.16 -4.67 -1.72
N ALA A 73 -13.81 -3.95 -0.79
CA ALA A 73 -14.88 -3.01 -1.13
C ALA A 73 -14.36 -1.78 -1.90
N ASN A 74 -13.19 -1.25 -1.54
CA ASN A 74 -12.58 -0.10 -2.23
C ASN A 74 -12.31 -0.42 -3.72
N ILE A 75 -11.66 -1.55 -3.99
CA ILE A 75 -11.36 -1.99 -5.35
C ILE A 75 -12.64 -2.35 -6.12
N TRP A 76 -13.59 -3.04 -5.48
CA TRP A 76 -14.85 -3.40 -6.12
C TRP A 76 -15.68 -2.17 -6.48
N ALA A 77 -15.78 -1.19 -5.60
CA ALA A 77 -16.53 0.05 -5.86
C ALA A 77 -15.96 0.82 -7.07
N LEU A 78 -14.64 0.95 -7.16
CA LEU A 78 -13.98 1.63 -8.28
C LEU A 78 -14.16 0.84 -9.59
N ARG A 79 -14.10 -0.49 -9.54
CA ARG A 79 -14.41 -1.37 -10.69
C ARG A 79 -15.84 -1.17 -11.18
N GLU A 80 -16.83 -1.20 -10.29
CA GLU A 80 -18.25 -1.04 -10.64
C GLU A 80 -18.59 0.38 -11.12
N GLU A 81 -17.85 1.41 -10.69
CA GLU A 81 -17.95 2.77 -11.26
C GLU A 81 -17.38 2.85 -12.70
N GLY A 82 -16.84 1.75 -13.21
CA GLY A 82 -16.26 1.65 -14.55
C GLY A 82 -14.83 2.19 -14.64
N CYS A 83 -14.09 2.25 -13.53
CA CYS A 83 -12.67 2.59 -13.60
C CYS A 83 -11.92 1.51 -14.40
N THR A 84 -10.93 1.96 -15.18
CA THR A 84 -10.07 1.11 -16.02
C THR A 84 -8.63 1.08 -15.48
N HIS A 85 -8.24 2.16 -14.81
CA HIS A 85 -6.93 2.38 -14.22
C HIS A 85 -7.11 2.78 -12.77
N LEU A 86 -6.15 2.41 -11.92
CA LEU A 86 -6.02 2.89 -10.56
C LEU A 86 -4.65 3.55 -10.40
N LEU A 87 -4.65 4.86 -10.08
CA LEU A 87 -3.46 5.60 -9.67
C LEU A 87 -3.54 5.81 -8.17
N VAL A 88 -2.55 5.33 -7.42
CA VAL A 88 -2.63 5.37 -5.95
C VAL A 88 -1.41 6.04 -5.34
N THR A 89 -1.64 6.79 -4.26
CA THR A 89 -0.58 7.41 -3.47
C THR A 89 -0.36 6.66 -2.16
N THR A 90 0.89 6.55 -1.73
CA THR A 90 1.26 5.99 -0.43
C THR A 90 2.45 6.74 0.17
N ALA A 91 2.35 7.12 1.44
CA ALA A 91 3.52 7.47 2.24
C ALA A 91 4.30 6.18 2.55
N CYS A 92 5.63 6.28 2.63
CA CYS A 92 6.50 5.15 2.96
C CYS A 92 7.78 5.60 3.67
N GLY A 93 8.33 4.71 4.50
CA GLY A 93 9.70 4.85 4.98
C GLY A 93 10.68 4.35 3.92
N SER A 94 11.81 5.03 3.78
CA SER A 94 12.90 4.59 2.90
C SER A 94 13.79 3.57 3.59
N LEU A 95 14.09 2.48 2.89
CA LEU A 95 15.07 1.47 3.30
C LEU A 95 16.42 1.62 2.57
N ARG A 96 16.66 2.76 1.90
CA ARG A 96 17.84 3.06 1.08
C ARG A 96 18.38 4.47 1.38
N GLU A 97 19.67 4.73 1.20
CA GLU A 97 20.23 6.08 1.44
C GLU A 97 19.97 7.02 0.24
N GLU A 98 19.90 6.43 -0.95
CA GLU A 98 19.65 7.10 -2.22
C GLU A 98 18.19 7.53 -2.42
N ILE A 99 17.23 6.87 -1.75
CA ILE A 99 15.82 7.23 -1.69
C ILE A 99 15.62 8.13 -0.46
N GLN A 100 15.56 9.43 -0.66
CA GLN A 100 15.54 10.44 0.40
C GLN A 100 14.10 10.87 0.71
N PRO A 101 13.76 11.28 1.95
CA PRO A 101 12.48 11.90 2.24
C PRO A 101 12.16 13.06 1.28
N GLY A 102 10.98 13.02 0.68
CA GLY A 102 10.54 13.89 -0.42
C GLY A 102 10.71 13.29 -1.83
N ASP A 103 11.50 12.22 -2.01
CA ASP A 103 11.62 11.52 -3.29
C ASP A 103 10.34 10.71 -3.61
N ILE A 104 10.05 10.60 -4.91
CA ILE A 104 9.02 9.70 -5.44
C ILE A 104 9.64 8.37 -5.89
N VAL A 105 8.97 7.25 -5.62
CA VAL A 105 9.29 5.93 -6.17
C VAL A 105 8.09 5.39 -6.95
N ILE A 106 8.28 5.04 -8.23
CA ILE A 106 7.26 4.34 -9.02
C ILE A 106 7.46 2.84 -8.85
N ILE A 107 6.80 2.28 -7.82
CA ILE A 107 6.95 0.89 -7.38
C ILE A 107 6.70 -0.08 -8.56
N ASP A 108 7.52 -1.13 -8.67
CA ASP A 108 7.38 -2.24 -9.62
C ASP A 108 7.28 -3.62 -8.97
N GLN A 109 7.69 -3.77 -7.71
CA GLN A 109 7.66 -5.04 -6.98
C GLN A 109 7.17 -4.86 -5.55
N PHE A 110 6.74 -5.94 -4.90
CA PHE A 110 6.37 -5.92 -3.49
C PHE A 110 6.81 -7.19 -2.73
N ILE A 111 6.98 -7.03 -1.42
CA ILE A 111 7.12 -8.13 -0.44
C ILE A 111 5.99 -8.00 0.57
N ASP A 112 5.18 -9.05 0.72
CA ASP A 112 4.07 -9.06 1.66
C ASP A 112 4.50 -9.50 3.07
N ARG A 113 4.21 -8.65 4.06
CA ARG A 113 4.32 -8.91 5.50
C ARG A 113 3.03 -8.55 6.25
N THR A 114 1.92 -8.47 5.54
CA THR A 114 0.57 -8.47 6.12
C THR A 114 0.19 -9.88 6.60
N THR A 115 -0.82 -9.97 7.47
CA THR A 115 -1.21 -11.20 8.18
C THR A 115 -2.71 -11.32 8.47
N LYS A 116 -3.47 -10.22 8.41
CA LYS A 116 -4.88 -10.18 8.87
C LYS A 116 -5.91 -9.90 7.77
N ARG A 117 -5.46 -9.54 6.57
CA ARG A 117 -6.27 -8.87 5.54
C ARG A 117 -6.82 -9.88 4.53
N ALA A 118 -8.05 -9.67 4.05
CA ALA A 118 -8.60 -10.45 2.95
C ALA A 118 -7.93 -10.06 1.63
N GLN A 119 -7.23 -11.01 0.98
CA GLN A 119 -6.35 -10.72 -0.16
C GLN A 119 -6.89 -11.10 -1.55
N THR A 120 -8.07 -11.74 -1.64
CA THR A 120 -8.70 -12.12 -2.91
C THR A 120 -10.16 -11.67 -2.94
N LEU A 121 -10.67 -11.37 -4.13
CA LEU A 121 -12.10 -11.19 -4.39
C LEU A 121 -12.83 -12.55 -4.41
N TYR A 122 -12.13 -13.66 -4.65
CA TYR A 122 -12.67 -15.02 -4.78
C TYR A 122 -12.65 -15.78 -3.45
N ASP A 123 -13.28 -15.20 -2.42
CA ASP A 123 -13.24 -15.72 -1.05
C ASP A 123 -14.29 -16.80 -0.72
N GLY A 124 -15.10 -17.21 -1.71
CA GLY A 124 -16.07 -18.30 -1.58
C GLY A 124 -17.37 -17.91 -0.86
N ARG A 125 -17.56 -16.65 -0.46
CA ARG A 125 -18.86 -16.16 0.01
C ARG A 125 -19.89 -16.19 -1.13
N PRO A 126 -21.19 -16.41 -0.85
CA PRO A 126 -22.25 -16.36 -1.87
C PRO A 126 -22.36 -15.02 -2.61
N THR A 127 -21.80 -13.94 -2.04
CA THR A 127 -21.75 -12.60 -2.64
C THR A 127 -20.50 -12.37 -3.49
N SER A 128 -19.49 -13.25 -3.40
CA SER A 128 -18.23 -13.16 -4.15
C SER A 128 -18.32 -13.86 -5.52
N PRO A 129 -17.48 -13.49 -6.50
CA PRO A 129 -17.31 -14.26 -7.73
C PRO A 129 -16.97 -15.73 -7.44
N PRO A 130 -17.62 -16.69 -8.12
CA PRO A 130 -17.41 -18.10 -7.85
C PRO A 130 -16.06 -18.61 -8.37
N GLY A 131 -15.51 -19.61 -7.68
CA GLY A 131 -14.29 -20.32 -8.09
C GLY A 131 -13.10 -20.06 -7.16
N VAL A 132 -11.90 -20.36 -7.65
CA VAL A 132 -10.63 -20.13 -6.95
C VAL A 132 -9.72 -19.35 -7.89
N SER A 133 -9.18 -18.24 -7.42
CA SER A 133 -8.23 -17.42 -8.16
C SER A 133 -6.79 -17.74 -7.77
N HIS A 134 -5.93 -17.93 -8.77
CA HIS A 134 -4.48 -18.06 -8.62
C HIS A 134 -3.81 -17.03 -9.53
N ILE A 135 -4.01 -15.76 -9.20
CA ILE A 135 -3.58 -14.62 -10.03
C ILE A 135 -2.03 -14.52 -10.11
N PRO A 136 -1.42 -14.46 -11.32
CA PRO A 136 0.03 -14.31 -11.44
C PRO A 136 0.53 -12.92 -11.00
N MET A 137 1.52 -12.89 -10.10
CA MET A 137 2.07 -11.67 -9.50
C MET A 137 3.54 -11.39 -9.80
N ALA A 138 4.13 -12.05 -10.81
CA ALA A 138 5.52 -11.80 -11.21
C ALA A 138 5.79 -10.34 -11.63
N GLU A 139 4.82 -9.73 -12.32
CA GLU A 139 4.77 -8.29 -12.63
C GLU A 139 3.46 -7.74 -12.04
N PRO A 140 3.44 -7.25 -10.79
CA PRO A 140 2.18 -6.96 -10.10
C PRO A 140 1.54 -5.62 -10.49
N PHE A 141 2.31 -4.67 -11.05
CA PHE A 141 1.85 -3.34 -11.45
C PHE A 141 1.76 -3.21 -12.98
N CYS A 142 0.92 -2.31 -13.50
CA CYS A 142 0.76 -2.10 -14.94
C CYS A 142 1.96 -1.33 -15.53
N THR A 143 2.80 -2.01 -16.31
CA THR A 143 4.00 -1.44 -16.96
C THR A 143 3.68 -0.16 -17.75
N ARG A 144 2.64 -0.17 -18.60
CA ARG A 144 2.26 1.01 -19.40
C ARG A 144 1.84 2.21 -18.56
N THR A 145 1.14 1.99 -17.46
CA THR A 145 0.75 3.06 -16.53
C THR A 145 1.97 3.62 -15.81
N ARG A 146 2.93 2.75 -15.42
CA ARG A 146 4.21 3.18 -14.83
C ARG A 146 5.06 4.00 -15.81
N GLU A 147 5.14 3.60 -17.07
CA GLU A 147 5.87 4.34 -18.12
C GLU A 147 5.33 5.78 -18.27
N VAL A 148 4.01 5.97 -18.29
CA VAL A 148 3.37 7.30 -18.34
C VAL A 148 3.73 8.12 -17.08
N LEU A 149 3.69 7.52 -15.89
CA LEU A 149 4.07 8.22 -14.65
C LEU A 149 5.55 8.66 -14.67
N LEU A 150 6.44 7.85 -15.22
CA LEU A 150 7.87 8.16 -15.35
C LEU A 150 8.14 9.26 -16.38
N GLU A 151 7.40 9.27 -17.50
CA GLU A 151 7.47 10.35 -18.49
C GLU A 151 6.99 11.68 -17.89
N VAL A 152 5.85 11.68 -17.18
CA VAL A 152 5.31 12.85 -16.49
C VAL A 152 6.28 13.36 -15.41
N ALA A 153 6.83 12.48 -14.56
CA ALA A 153 7.79 12.87 -13.53
C ALA A 153 9.05 13.51 -14.13
N ARG A 154 9.56 12.96 -15.25
CA ARG A 154 10.68 13.54 -16.01
C ARG A 154 10.33 14.90 -16.60
N GLY A 155 9.15 15.04 -17.20
CA GLY A 155 8.67 16.29 -17.79
C GLY A 155 8.48 17.42 -16.75
N LEU A 156 8.09 17.07 -15.53
CA LEU A 156 7.98 17.99 -14.39
C LEU A 156 9.31 18.27 -13.68
N GLY A 157 10.40 17.57 -14.04
CA GLY A 157 11.70 17.69 -13.36
C GLY A 157 11.71 17.18 -11.92
N VAL A 158 10.76 16.31 -11.55
CA VAL A 158 10.65 15.77 -10.18
C VAL A 158 11.63 14.62 -9.99
N LYS A 159 12.39 14.65 -8.87
CA LYS A 159 13.30 13.55 -8.51
C LYS A 159 12.49 12.29 -8.24
N CYS A 160 12.73 11.27 -9.07
CA CYS A 160 11.90 10.07 -9.11
C CYS A 160 12.76 8.83 -9.37
N HIS A 161 12.56 7.80 -8.55
CA HIS A 161 13.17 6.49 -8.68
C HIS A 161 12.29 5.60 -9.58
N PRO A 162 12.84 5.06 -10.68
CA PRO A 162 12.04 4.43 -11.73
C PRO A 162 11.55 3.02 -11.41
N GLN A 163 12.03 2.44 -10.32
CA GLN A 163 11.74 1.10 -9.81
C GLN A 163 11.90 1.12 -8.28
N GLY A 164 11.37 0.11 -7.61
CA GLY A 164 11.53 -0.08 -6.17
C GLY A 164 10.59 -1.15 -5.63
N THR A 165 11.13 -2.00 -4.76
CA THR A 165 10.39 -3.05 -4.07
C THR A 165 9.80 -2.50 -2.78
N VAL A 166 8.46 -2.42 -2.69
CA VAL A 166 7.77 -2.04 -1.45
C VAL A 166 7.58 -3.24 -0.53
N LEU A 167 8.00 -3.15 0.73
CA LEU A 167 7.60 -4.11 1.75
C LEU A 167 6.39 -3.59 2.51
N THR A 168 5.27 -4.32 2.47
CA THR A 168 4.05 -3.93 3.19
C THR A 168 3.93 -4.69 4.51
N ILE A 169 4.10 -4.00 5.64
CA ILE A 169 3.84 -4.56 6.97
C ILE A 169 2.37 -4.42 7.38
N GLU A 170 1.92 -5.23 8.34
CA GLU A 170 0.56 -5.16 8.86
C GLU A 170 0.23 -3.83 9.56
N GLY A 171 1.18 -3.25 10.32
CA GLY A 171 0.90 -2.12 11.20
C GLY A 171 0.10 -2.49 12.46
N PRO A 172 -0.47 -1.51 13.20
CA PRO A 172 -0.32 -0.06 13.01
C PRO A 172 1.01 0.47 13.56
N ARG A 173 1.77 -0.35 14.30
CA ARG A 173 3.12 0.03 14.74
C ARG A 173 4.06 0.16 13.53
N PHE A 174 5.02 1.07 13.65
CA PHE A 174 6.21 1.05 12.80
C PHE A 174 7.09 -0.18 13.09
N SER A 175 8.13 -0.35 12.27
CA SER A 175 9.06 -1.45 12.44
C SER A 175 9.96 -1.23 13.65
N SER A 176 10.45 -2.32 14.23
CA SER A 176 11.64 -2.28 15.07
C SER A 176 12.89 -2.19 14.19
N ARG A 177 13.99 -1.65 14.73
CA ARG A 177 15.26 -1.53 13.98
C ARG A 177 15.79 -2.89 13.48
N ALA A 178 15.54 -3.97 14.20
CA ALA A 178 15.88 -5.32 13.76
C ALA A 178 15.08 -5.76 12.52
N GLU A 179 13.78 -5.44 12.48
CA GLU A 179 12.94 -5.68 11.30
C GLU A 179 13.38 -4.81 10.12
N SER A 180 13.64 -3.51 10.35
CA SER A 180 14.14 -2.58 9.32
C SER A 180 15.44 -3.06 8.65
N LEU A 181 16.42 -3.48 9.47
CA LEU A 181 17.69 -4.03 9.00
C LEU A 181 17.53 -5.39 8.30
N MET A 182 16.54 -6.21 8.70
CA MET A 182 16.21 -7.47 8.03
C MET A 182 15.58 -7.21 6.65
N PHE A 183 14.62 -6.28 6.55
CA PHE A 183 13.95 -5.94 5.30
C PHE A 183 14.92 -5.36 4.26
N ARG A 184 15.90 -4.56 4.70
CA ARG A 184 17.02 -4.11 3.85
C ARG A 184 17.83 -5.26 3.25
N GLN A 185 18.08 -6.33 4.03
CA GLN A 185 18.79 -7.54 3.58
C GLN A 185 17.96 -8.39 2.62
N TRP A 186 16.63 -8.32 2.68
CA TRP A 186 15.74 -8.98 1.73
C TRP A 186 15.66 -8.29 0.36
N GLY A 187 16.25 -7.09 0.22
CA GLY A 187 16.18 -6.30 -1.01
C GLY A 187 15.02 -5.31 -1.07
N ALA A 188 14.26 -5.09 0.02
CA ALA A 188 13.22 -4.06 0.04
C ALA A 188 13.82 -2.65 0.00
N ASP A 189 13.20 -1.75 -0.75
CA ASP A 189 13.70 -0.38 -1.00
C ASP A 189 12.89 0.68 -0.25
N VAL A 190 11.59 0.44 -0.08
CA VAL A 190 10.68 1.26 0.73
C VAL A 190 9.74 0.37 1.56
N ILE A 191 9.23 0.88 2.67
CA ILE A 191 8.32 0.18 3.58
C ILE A 191 7.02 0.97 3.79
N ASN A 192 5.87 0.31 3.67
CA ASN A 192 4.57 0.92 3.94
C ASN A 192 3.61 -0.04 4.64
N MET A 193 2.34 0.37 4.78
CA MET A 193 1.29 -0.43 5.41
C MET A 193 0.08 -0.68 4.50
N THR A 194 0.09 -0.31 3.22
CA THR A 194 -1.14 -0.20 2.40
C THR A 194 -1.09 -0.80 0.99
N SER A 195 0.09 -1.06 0.38
CA SER A 195 0.13 -1.55 -1.01
C SER A 195 -0.46 -2.96 -1.19
N VAL A 196 -0.36 -3.82 -0.17
CA VAL A 196 -0.95 -5.16 -0.12
C VAL A 196 -2.12 -5.16 0.88
N PRO A 197 -3.31 -5.70 0.53
CA PRO A 197 -3.65 -6.42 -0.70
C PRO A 197 -4.17 -5.56 -1.86
N GLU A 198 -4.07 -4.22 -1.80
CA GLU A 198 -4.66 -3.33 -2.79
C GLU A 198 -4.23 -3.64 -4.24
N VAL A 199 -2.93 -3.85 -4.48
CA VAL A 199 -2.38 -4.26 -5.79
C VAL A 199 -2.89 -5.64 -6.24
N VAL A 200 -3.08 -6.57 -5.31
CA VAL A 200 -3.51 -7.95 -5.59
C VAL A 200 -4.94 -7.95 -6.09
N LEU A 201 -5.81 -7.30 -5.32
CA LEU A 201 -7.24 -7.16 -5.60
C LEU A 201 -7.48 -6.36 -6.88
N ALA A 202 -6.70 -5.30 -7.15
CA ALA A 202 -6.80 -4.53 -8.39
C ALA A 202 -6.54 -5.39 -9.63
N LYS A 203 -5.56 -6.31 -9.56
CA LYS A 203 -5.24 -7.20 -10.67
C LYS A 203 -6.32 -8.28 -10.87
N GLU A 204 -6.89 -8.82 -9.80
CA GLU A 204 -8.06 -9.71 -9.89
C GLU A 204 -9.31 -9.01 -10.44
N ALA A 205 -9.49 -7.72 -10.13
CA ALA A 205 -10.56 -6.88 -10.67
C ALA A 205 -10.39 -6.57 -12.17
N GLY A 206 -9.21 -6.83 -12.76
CA GLY A 206 -8.88 -6.51 -14.15
C GLY A 206 -8.45 -5.06 -14.38
N LEU A 207 -7.98 -4.36 -13.34
CA LEU A 207 -7.66 -2.93 -13.38
C LEU A 207 -6.16 -2.68 -13.61
N CYS A 208 -5.84 -1.66 -14.41
CA CYS A 208 -4.46 -1.20 -14.61
C CYS A 208 -3.99 -0.38 -13.40
N TYR A 209 -3.34 -1.03 -12.43
CA TYR A 209 -2.90 -0.43 -11.17
C TYR A 209 -1.44 0.06 -11.21
N ALA A 210 -1.18 1.27 -10.72
CA ALA A 210 0.16 1.80 -10.48
C ALA A 210 0.20 2.62 -9.17
N SER A 211 1.34 2.55 -8.46
CA SER A 211 1.53 3.22 -7.17
C SER A 211 2.66 4.23 -7.23
N ILE A 212 2.36 5.43 -6.75
CA ILE A 212 3.29 6.54 -6.52
C ILE A 212 3.59 6.55 -5.02
N ALA A 213 4.76 6.08 -4.63
CA ALA A 213 5.20 6.14 -3.24
C ALA A 213 6.01 7.42 -2.99
N MET A 214 5.73 8.10 -1.89
CA MET A 214 6.50 9.25 -1.42
C MET A 214 7.25 8.84 -0.16
N ALA A 215 8.58 8.92 -0.20
CA ALA A 215 9.39 8.70 0.99
C ALA A 215 9.17 9.83 2.00
N THR A 216 8.82 9.50 3.24
CA THR A 216 8.55 10.47 4.33
C THR A 216 9.60 10.46 5.43
N ASP A 217 10.44 9.43 5.48
CA ASP A 217 11.37 9.12 6.55
C ASP A 217 12.33 8.00 6.08
N TYR A 218 13.27 7.58 6.93
CA TYR A 218 14.15 6.42 6.68
C TYR A 218 13.77 5.21 7.55
N ASP A 219 12.48 5.05 7.89
CA ASP A 219 12.00 4.11 8.90
C ASP A 219 12.88 4.20 10.17
N CYS A 220 13.53 3.12 10.61
CA CYS A 220 14.34 3.12 11.83
C CYS A 220 15.71 2.43 11.69
N TRP A 221 16.22 2.22 10.48
CA TRP A 221 17.55 1.65 10.27
C TRP A 221 18.69 2.65 10.49
N LYS A 222 18.41 3.96 10.41
CA LYS A 222 19.39 5.04 10.52
C LYS A 222 19.34 5.64 11.94
N GLU A 223 20.40 5.47 12.72
CA GLU A 223 20.40 5.67 14.18
C GLU A 223 20.34 7.15 14.65
N HIS A 224 20.41 8.12 13.73
CA HIS A 224 20.50 9.56 14.03
C HIS A 224 19.48 10.42 13.26
N GLU A 225 18.41 9.80 12.73
CA GLU A 225 17.31 10.51 12.09
C GLU A 225 16.20 10.87 13.08
N GLU A 226 15.30 11.77 12.66
CA GLU A 226 14.08 12.10 13.39
C GLU A 226 13.14 10.88 13.53
N ALA A 227 12.42 10.79 14.64
CA ALA A 227 11.43 9.72 14.86
C ALA A 227 10.35 9.71 13.78
N VAL A 228 10.09 8.52 13.21
CA VAL A 228 9.21 8.28 12.05
C VAL A 228 7.90 9.08 12.11
N PHE A 229 7.18 9.07 13.24
CA PHE A 229 5.89 9.78 13.33
C PHE A 229 6.03 11.30 13.12
N LYS A 230 7.10 11.94 13.65
CA LYS A 230 7.35 13.38 13.44
C LYS A 230 7.73 13.64 11.98
N ALA A 231 8.58 12.80 11.39
CA ALA A 231 8.99 12.90 10.00
C ALA A 231 7.82 12.72 9.00
N VAL A 232 6.95 11.73 9.22
CA VAL A 232 5.70 11.53 8.46
C VAL A 232 4.81 12.76 8.56
N SER A 233 4.52 13.25 9.76
CA SER A 233 3.71 14.46 9.95
C SER A 233 4.33 15.68 9.26
N ARG A 234 5.66 15.84 9.32
CA ARG A 234 6.39 16.96 8.71
C ARG A 234 6.31 16.97 7.19
N HIS A 235 6.50 15.82 6.52
CA HIS A 235 6.48 15.74 5.06
C HIS A 235 5.06 15.71 4.47
N LEU A 236 4.05 15.26 5.23
CA LEU A 236 2.66 15.27 4.79
C LEU A 236 1.90 16.57 5.14
N SER A 237 2.35 17.33 6.15
CA SER A 237 1.70 18.59 6.56
C SER A 237 1.47 19.60 5.42
N PRO A 238 2.41 19.84 4.48
CA PRO A 238 2.17 20.72 3.33
C PRO A 238 1.05 20.27 2.39
N TYR A 239 0.69 18.99 2.42
CA TYR A 239 -0.35 18.38 1.57
C TYR A 239 -1.66 18.09 2.33
N SER A 240 -1.68 18.32 3.65
CA SER A 240 -2.80 17.94 4.54
C SER A 240 -3.31 19.10 5.39
N GLU A 241 -3.89 20.12 4.76
CA GLU A 241 -4.38 21.31 5.47
C GLU A 241 -5.57 21.05 6.42
N GLY A 242 -6.05 19.80 6.52
CA GLY A 242 -7.08 19.34 7.45
C GLY A 242 -6.60 18.58 8.72
N LEU A 243 -5.36 18.07 8.80
CA LEU A 243 -4.98 17.05 9.81
C LEU A 243 -4.70 17.58 11.24
N ARG A 244 -5.06 18.83 11.56
CA ARG A 244 -4.63 19.58 12.77
C ARG A 244 -5.13 19.05 14.14
N ARG A 245 -5.79 17.88 14.25
CA ARG A 245 -6.51 17.46 15.48
C ARG A 245 -6.01 16.24 16.25
N GLN A 246 -4.98 15.53 15.78
CA GLN A 246 -4.35 14.45 16.57
C GLN A 246 -2.84 14.50 16.43
N ARG A 247 -2.18 15.31 17.27
CA ARG A 247 -0.70 15.35 17.36
C ARG A 247 -0.26 14.75 18.70
N PRO A 248 0.61 13.73 18.72
CA PRO A 248 1.19 13.19 19.95
C PRO A 248 2.37 14.08 20.41
N GLU A 249 2.11 15.35 20.72
CA GLU A 249 3.13 16.28 21.26
C GLU A 249 3.32 16.13 22.78
N ASP A 250 2.47 15.35 23.44
CA ASP A 250 2.56 15.03 24.87
C ASP A 250 3.60 13.94 25.21
N TYR A 251 4.29 13.38 24.21
CA TYR A 251 5.35 12.37 24.36
C TYR A 251 6.75 12.94 24.13
N GLU A 252 7.10 14.03 24.82
CA GLU A 252 8.49 14.49 24.92
C GLU A 252 9.18 13.84 26.12
N GLY A 253 9.89 12.74 25.87
CA GLY A 253 10.78 12.09 26.82
C GLY A 253 12.12 11.76 26.15
N GLU A 254 13.19 12.47 26.52
CA GLU A 254 14.54 12.16 26.05
C GLU A 254 14.95 10.76 26.54
N CYS A 255 15.22 9.84 25.61
CA CYS A 255 15.75 8.52 25.95
C CYS A 255 17.26 8.61 26.21
N GLN A 256 17.64 9.14 27.38
CA GLN A 256 19.02 9.11 27.84
C GLN A 256 19.43 7.68 28.20
N GLN A 257 20.62 7.26 27.76
CA GLN A 257 21.08 5.88 27.88
C GLN A 257 21.16 5.41 29.34
N GLY A 258 20.49 4.29 29.66
CA GLY A 258 20.81 3.49 30.86
C GLY A 258 19.82 3.49 32.03
N GLN A 259 18.57 3.92 31.85
CA GLN A 259 17.54 3.76 32.90
C GLN A 259 16.43 2.77 32.53
N GLN A 260 15.90 2.06 33.53
CA GLN A 260 14.74 1.17 33.39
C GLN A 260 13.49 1.97 32.97
N TYR A 261 12.69 1.38 32.08
CA TYR A 261 11.45 1.97 31.58
C TYR A 261 10.53 2.45 32.72
N PRO A 262 10.14 3.73 32.77
CA PRO A 262 9.14 4.20 33.74
C PRO A 262 7.75 3.65 33.40
N ALA A 263 6.93 3.43 34.42
CA ALA A 263 5.60 2.80 34.29
C ALA A 263 4.55 3.62 33.50
N HIS A 264 4.91 4.78 32.97
CA HIS A 264 4.02 5.69 32.24
C HIS A 264 3.91 5.38 30.73
N CYS A 265 4.58 4.33 30.23
CA CYS A 265 4.49 3.92 28.82
C CYS A 265 3.28 3.03 28.47
N TYR A 266 2.30 2.88 29.37
CA TYR A 266 1.05 2.16 29.11
C TYR A 266 -0.11 3.14 28.87
N PRO A 267 -1.04 2.84 27.94
CA PRO A 267 -2.28 3.60 27.81
C PRO A 267 -3.09 3.50 29.12
N PRO A 268 -3.81 4.57 29.53
CA PRO A 268 -4.40 4.68 30.87
C PRO A 268 -5.44 3.59 31.21
N ASP A 269 -6.01 2.90 30.20
CA ASP A 269 -7.09 1.92 30.39
C ASP A 269 -6.62 0.47 30.58
N LEU A 270 -5.30 0.21 30.70
CA LEU A 270 -4.74 -1.09 31.07
C LEU A 270 -4.22 -1.10 32.51
N HIS A 271 -5.14 -0.91 33.46
CA HIS A 271 -4.86 -1.29 34.85
C HIS A 271 -4.70 -2.82 34.97
N PRO A 272 -3.56 -3.34 35.45
CA PRO A 272 -3.48 -4.74 35.87
C PRO A 272 -4.42 -4.91 37.07
N GLY A 273 -5.34 -5.88 36.96
CA GLY A 273 -6.37 -6.11 37.97
C GLY A 273 -5.76 -6.26 39.37
N GLY A 274 -6.22 -5.42 40.31
CA GLY A 274 -5.79 -5.49 41.70
C GLY A 274 -6.12 -6.85 42.30
N LEU A 275 -5.12 -7.50 42.89
CA LEU A 275 -5.31 -8.69 43.72
C LEU A 275 -6.15 -8.30 44.94
N ASP A 276 -7.39 -8.78 45.02
CA ASP A 276 -8.24 -8.65 46.21
C ASP A 276 -7.73 -9.62 47.30
N PRO A 277 -7.25 -9.13 48.46
CA PRO A 277 -6.65 -9.97 49.50
C PRO A 277 -7.67 -10.55 50.48
N HIS A 278 -8.97 -10.64 50.14
CA HIS A 278 -9.99 -11.20 51.03
C HIS A 278 -10.97 -12.19 50.38
N HIS A 279 -10.52 -13.42 50.13
CA HIS A 279 -11.42 -14.58 50.24
C HIS A 279 -10.77 -15.76 50.97
N LYS A 280 -11.41 -16.21 52.05
CA LYS A 280 -10.97 -17.37 52.83
C LYS A 280 -11.41 -18.69 52.20
N SER A 281 -10.59 -19.69 52.46
CA SER A 281 -10.71 -21.13 52.19
C SER A 281 -12.09 -21.76 52.40
N SER A 282 -12.46 -22.68 51.50
CA SER A 282 -13.08 -23.97 51.86
C SER A 282 -12.82 -25.03 50.78
N GLU A 283 -12.01 -26.01 51.17
CA GLU A 283 -11.86 -27.42 50.75
C GLU A 283 -12.61 -28.04 49.54
N ASP A 284 -11.90 -29.03 48.97
CA ASP A 284 -12.38 -30.36 48.56
C ASP A 284 -12.82 -30.72 47.11
N ASN A 285 -11.92 -31.50 46.49
CA ASN A 285 -12.11 -32.91 46.07
C ASN A 285 -12.34 -33.31 44.59
N SER A 286 -11.47 -34.25 44.16
CA SER A 286 -11.68 -35.32 43.14
C SER A 286 -11.34 -35.01 41.66
N PRO A 287 -11.01 -36.02 40.80
CA PRO A 287 -9.60 -36.26 40.52
C PRO A 287 -9.25 -36.52 39.03
N ILE A 288 -7.95 -36.66 38.76
CA ILE A 288 -7.39 -37.14 37.49
C ILE A 288 -7.78 -38.61 37.25
N LEU A 289 -8.21 -38.94 36.03
CA LEU A 289 -8.34 -40.34 35.58
C LEU A 289 -7.92 -40.48 34.10
N ASN A 290 -6.72 -41.04 33.89
CA ASN A 290 -6.33 -41.65 32.62
C ASN A 290 -7.22 -42.86 32.33
N ASN A 291 -7.55 -43.11 31.07
CA ASN A 291 -7.56 -44.49 30.55
C ASN A 291 -7.45 -44.55 29.02
N ALA A 292 -6.70 -45.55 28.55
CA ALA A 292 -6.50 -45.84 27.13
C ALA A 292 -7.34 -47.04 26.69
N THR A 293 -7.53 -47.20 25.37
CA THR A 293 -7.88 -48.39 24.53
C THR A 293 -8.70 -47.88 23.31
N LYS A 294 -8.69 -48.47 22.10
CA LYS A 294 -8.08 -49.69 21.51
C LYS A 294 -8.00 -49.51 19.97
N ALA A 295 -7.17 -50.30 19.28
CA ALA A 295 -7.21 -50.47 17.81
C ALA A 295 -8.27 -51.55 17.41
N THR A 296 -8.66 -51.86 16.16
CA THR A 296 -8.17 -51.68 14.75
C THR A 296 -9.39 -52.07 13.81
N PRO A 297 -9.35 -52.24 12.46
CA PRO A 297 -8.35 -51.99 11.40
C PRO A 297 -8.89 -51.31 10.08
N ARG A 298 -8.02 -51.27 9.05
CA ARG A 298 -8.13 -50.72 7.67
C ARG A 298 -9.30 -51.19 6.78
N THR A 299 -9.66 -50.35 5.79
CA THR A 299 -10.06 -50.76 4.42
C THR A 299 -9.55 -49.81 3.31
N THR A 300 -8.71 -50.37 2.42
CA THR A 300 -8.53 -50.06 0.97
C THR A 300 -8.64 -48.62 0.43
N GLU A 301 -7.49 -48.03 0.07
CA GLU A 301 -7.41 -46.93 -0.91
C GLU A 301 -7.35 -47.45 -2.36
N LYS A 302 -7.88 -46.69 -3.32
CA LYS A 302 -7.63 -46.83 -4.76
C LYS A 302 -6.73 -45.67 -5.23
N PRO A 303 -5.74 -45.89 -6.12
CA PRO A 303 -4.92 -44.80 -6.63
C PRO A 303 -5.72 -43.91 -7.59
N LEU A 304 -5.71 -42.59 -7.34
CA LEU A 304 -6.13 -41.60 -8.33
C LEU A 304 -5.00 -41.33 -9.33
N SER A 305 -5.39 -41.09 -10.59
CA SER A 305 -4.50 -40.83 -11.71
C SER A 305 -3.80 -39.46 -11.62
N THR A 306 -2.49 -39.44 -11.90
CA THR A 306 -1.70 -38.22 -12.11
C THR A 306 -2.16 -37.45 -13.36
N PRO A 307 -2.37 -36.12 -13.30
CA PRO A 307 -2.50 -35.28 -14.48
C PRO A 307 -1.13 -35.03 -15.14
N VAL A 308 -1.12 -35.01 -16.48
CA VAL A 308 0.08 -34.78 -17.29
C VAL A 308 0.45 -33.29 -17.31
N TYR A 309 1.66 -32.95 -16.87
CA TYR A 309 2.23 -31.60 -17.06
C TYR A 309 2.65 -31.39 -18.52
N GLN A 310 1.94 -30.54 -19.25
CA GLN A 310 2.33 -30.13 -20.60
C GLN A 310 3.30 -28.95 -20.53
N ARG A 311 4.58 -29.22 -20.80
CA ARG A 311 5.68 -28.25 -20.73
C ARG A 311 5.63 -27.31 -21.94
N MET A 312 5.19 -26.06 -21.76
CA MET A 312 5.34 -25.01 -22.79
C MET A 312 6.72 -24.35 -22.65
N THR A 313 7.58 -24.54 -23.65
CA THR A 313 8.88 -23.87 -23.76
C THR A 313 8.72 -22.59 -24.58
N CYS A 314 8.97 -21.43 -23.98
CA CYS A 314 9.08 -20.16 -24.70
C CYS A 314 10.51 -19.99 -25.25
N ASN A 315 10.63 -19.80 -26.56
CA ASN A 315 11.90 -19.43 -27.20
C ASN A 315 11.98 -17.91 -27.34
N THR A 316 13.00 -17.28 -26.75
CA THR A 316 13.36 -15.89 -26.98
C THR A 316 14.36 -15.75 -28.14
N PRO A 317 14.13 -14.86 -29.11
CA PRO A 317 15.17 -14.36 -30.00
C PRO A 317 15.91 -13.19 -29.34
N ALA A 318 17.24 -13.22 -29.33
CA ALA A 318 18.05 -12.08 -28.91
C ALA A 318 18.13 -11.01 -30.01
N THR A 319 18.20 -9.73 -29.62
CA THR A 319 18.55 -8.61 -30.51
C THR A 319 19.70 -7.79 -29.92
N ASN A 320 20.61 -7.36 -30.79
CA ASN A 320 21.89 -6.77 -30.42
C ASN A 320 21.75 -5.37 -29.83
N THR A 321 22.52 -5.09 -28.78
CA THR A 321 22.82 -3.73 -28.33
C THR A 321 23.88 -3.10 -29.23
N ASN A 322 23.65 -1.87 -29.69
CA ASN A 322 24.71 -1.03 -30.24
C ASN A 322 24.33 0.45 -30.07
N ASN A 323 25.01 1.12 -29.14
CA ASN A 323 25.14 2.57 -28.90
C ASN A 323 25.91 2.66 -27.56
N GLY A 324 26.90 3.52 -27.37
CA GLY A 324 27.24 4.74 -28.10
C GLY A 324 27.63 5.77 -27.04
N PHE A 325 28.85 5.69 -26.51
CA PHE A 325 29.34 6.57 -25.45
C PHE A 325 29.41 8.02 -25.92
N ILE A 326 28.76 8.94 -25.20
CA ILE A 326 29.14 10.34 -25.14
C ILE A 326 29.11 10.76 -23.67
N SER A 327 30.25 11.23 -23.15
CA SER A 327 30.30 11.90 -21.85
C SER A 327 30.06 13.39 -22.03
N LEU A 328 29.45 14.03 -21.03
CA LEU A 328 29.66 15.44 -20.75
C LEU A 328 29.73 15.66 -19.23
N ASP A 329 30.53 16.67 -18.87
CA ASP A 329 31.06 16.88 -17.53
C ASP A 329 30.15 17.77 -16.66
N SER A 330 30.47 17.76 -15.37
CA SER A 330 29.89 18.46 -14.24
C SER A 330 29.72 20.00 -14.38
N SER A 331 28.73 20.56 -13.66
CA SER A 331 28.99 21.44 -12.50
C SER A 331 27.75 22.19 -11.96
N SER A 332 27.88 22.69 -10.73
CA SER A 332 27.00 23.63 -10.01
C SER A 332 25.69 23.10 -9.40
N VAL A 333 25.76 22.81 -8.09
CA VAL A 333 24.63 22.69 -7.17
C VAL A 333 24.07 24.09 -6.86
N ASN A 334 22.74 24.22 -6.77
CA ASN A 334 22.12 25.36 -6.07
C ASN A 334 20.79 24.94 -5.45
N HIS A 335 20.68 25.06 -4.12
CA HIS A 335 19.46 24.71 -3.38
C HIS A 335 18.27 25.58 -3.80
N LYS A 336 17.20 24.97 -4.29
CA LYS A 336 15.88 25.61 -4.43
C LYS A 336 14.78 24.68 -3.90
N LYS A 337 13.70 25.32 -3.46
CA LYS A 337 12.55 24.75 -2.74
C LYS A 337 12.00 23.49 -3.42
N VAL A 338 11.54 22.55 -2.59
CA VAL A 338 10.62 21.47 -3.00
C VAL A 338 9.40 22.11 -3.68
N PRO A 339 8.98 21.65 -4.87
CA PRO A 339 7.83 22.22 -5.57
C PRO A 339 6.51 21.78 -4.92
N ASP A 340 5.55 22.70 -4.81
CA ASP A 340 4.18 22.41 -4.38
C ASP A 340 3.51 21.43 -5.36
N MET A 341 2.83 20.39 -4.85
CA MET A 341 2.27 19.32 -5.67
C MET A 341 0.91 19.68 -6.35
N HIS A 342 0.45 20.94 -6.24
CA HIS A 342 -0.75 21.46 -6.93
C HIS A 342 -0.61 21.58 -8.47
N VAL A 343 0.53 21.18 -9.05
CA VAL A 343 0.89 21.39 -10.46
C VAL A 343 0.20 20.40 -11.43
N PHE A 344 -0.61 19.45 -10.95
CA PHE A 344 -1.42 18.58 -11.82
C PHE A 344 -2.53 19.29 -12.61
N SER A 345 -2.78 20.58 -12.34
CA SER A 345 -3.84 21.37 -12.99
C SER A 345 -3.44 22.02 -14.33
N THR A 346 -2.16 22.12 -14.68
CA THR A 346 -1.72 22.91 -15.85
C THR A 346 -0.52 22.33 -16.61
N VAL A 347 -0.77 21.34 -17.46
CA VAL A 347 0.08 21.03 -18.61
C VAL A 347 -0.76 21.08 -19.89
N HIS A 348 -0.52 22.11 -20.70
CA HIS A 348 -1.04 22.20 -22.06
C HIS A 348 -0.10 21.42 -22.98
N LEU A 349 -0.55 20.29 -23.54
CA LEU A 349 0.21 19.51 -24.52
C LEU A 349 -0.23 19.90 -25.94
N PRO A 350 0.57 20.67 -26.70
CA PRO A 350 0.27 20.96 -28.09
C PRO A 350 0.66 19.77 -28.99
N GLY A 351 -0.35 19.14 -29.60
CA GLY A 351 -0.18 18.40 -30.85
C GLY A 351 0.30 16.95 -30.76
N PHE A 352 -0.66 16.03 -30.59
CA PHE A 352 -0.56 14.69 -31.17
C PHE A 352 -1.76 14.43 -32.08
N HIS A 353 -1.58 14.69 -33.37
CA HIS A 353 -2.48 14.18 -34.41
C HIS A 353 -2.12 12.72 -34.71
N ASN A 354 -3.15 11.86 -34.75
CA ASN A 354 -3.25 10.60 -35.49
C ASN A 354 -1.96 9.82 -35.79
N THR A 355 -1.76 8.69 -35.09
CA THR A 355 -1.59 7.35 -35.70
C THR A 355 -1.56 6.27 -34.62
N PHE A 356 -2.63 5.50 -34.49
CA PHE A 356 -2.62 4.12 -33.96
C PHE A 356 -3.81 3.37 -34.56
N GLU A 357 -3.52 2.35 -35.38
CA GLU A 357 -4.41 1.22 -35.69
C GLU A 357 -4.12 0.07 -34.71
#